data_AF-A0A3D3BRD9-F1
#
_entry.id   AF-A0A3D3BRD9-F1
#
_cell.length_a   1.000
_cell.length_b   1.000
_cell.length_c   1.000
_cell.angle_alpha   90.00
_cell.angle_beta   90.00
_cell.angle_gamma   90.00
#
_symmetry.space_group_name_H-M   'P 1'
#
loop_
_entity.id
_entity.type
_entity.pdbx_description
1 polymer ?
#
loop_
_entity_poly.entity_id
_entity_poly.type
_entity_poly.pdbx_seq_one_letter_code
_entity_poly.pdbx_strand_id
1 'polypeptide(L)'
;AKERLEESSTVTRAVGPRVMAVQLGAALGWLSGKILGQYEALADPGRLLLVAPSIVQVERSLEVDSRDFRLWVCLHEETHR
;
A
#
# COMPACT_ATOMS: atom_id res chain seq x y z
N ALA A 1 16.60 1.19 43.28
CA ALA A 1 16.38 -0.04 42.50
C ALA A 1 14.93 -0.18 42.00
N LYS A 2 13.93 0.01 42.88
CA LYS A 2 12.50 -0.06 42.53
C LYS A 2 12.06 1.01 41.52
N GLU A 3 12.50 2.26 41.69
CA GLU A 3 12.22 3.38 40.76
C GLU A 3 12.75 3.12 39.34
N ARG A 4 13.94 2.51 39.21
CA ARG A 4 14.54 2.16 37.90
C ARG A 4 13.75 1.08 37.15
N LEU A 5 13.08 0.19 37.88
CA LEU A 5 12.23 -0.86 37.32
C LEU A 5 10.86 -0.29 36.89
N GLU A 6 10.32 0.66 37.64
CA GLU A 6 9.09 1.39 37.27
C GLU A 6 9.30 2.34 36.09
N GLU A 7 10.43 3.05 36.05
CA GLU A 7 10.82 3.91 34.94
C GLU A 7 11.03 3.08 33.65
N SER A 8 11.69 1.92 33.76
CA SER A 8 11.84 0.94 32.67
C SER A 8 10.50 0.37 32.19
N SER A 9 9.58 0.07 33.11
CA SER A 9 8.20 -0.35 32.82
C SER A 9 7.41 0.71 32.04
N THR A 10 7.55 1.98 32.44
CA THR A 10 6.82 3.11 31.82
C THR A 10 7.38 3.46 30.45
N VAL A 11 8.72 3.43 30.29
CA VAL A 11 9.40 3.60 29.00
C VAL A 11 9.06 2.45 28.05
N THR A 12 9.06 1.20 28.51
CA THR A 12 8.68 0.03 27.69
C THR A 12 7.23 0.12 27.23
N ARG A 13 6.31 0.52 28.13
CA ARG A 13 4.88 0.72 27.81
C ARG A 13 4.64 1.90 26.86
N ALA A 14 5.48 2.92 26.89
CA ALA A 14 5.41 4.06 25.98
C ALA A 14 6.05 3.79 24.60
N VAL A 15 7.11 2.98 24.53
CA VAL A 15 7.86 2.72 23.29
C VAL A 15 7.24 1.59 22.46
N GLY A 16 6.68 0.56 23.10
CA GLY A 16 6.06 -0.59 22.41
C GLY A 16 5.06 -0.21 21.31
N PRO A 17 4.04 0.63 21.59
CA PRO A 17 3.07 1.05 20.58
C PRO A 17 3.67 1.79 19.38
N ARG A 18 4.75 2.56 19.59
CA ARG A 18 5.44 3.29 18.51
C ARG A 18 6.16 2.35 17.57
N VAL A 19 6.83 1.33 18.11
CA VAL A 19 7.50 0.31 17.29
C VAL A 19 6.50 -0.45 16.44
N MET A 20 5.34 -0.81 17.00
CA MET A 20 4.27 -1.46 16.26
C MET A 20 3.71 -0.57 15.14
N ALA A 21 3.50 0.71 15.40
CA ALA A 21 3.04 1.65 14.38
C ALA A 21 4.03 1.76 13.20
N VAL A 22 5.34 1.80 13.49
CA VAL A 22 6.38 1.83 12.45
C VAL A 22 6.38 0.55 11.62
N GLN A 23 6.27 -0.62 12.25
CA GLN A 23 6.24 -1.89 11.52
C GLN A 23 5.00 -2.02 10.63
N LEU A 24 3.83 -1.67 11.16
CA LEU A 24 2.59 -1.68 10.39
C LEU A 24 2.65 -0.67 9.24
N GLY A 25 3.15 0.53 9.49
CA GLY A 25 3.34 1.56 8.47
C GLY A 25 4.29 1.11 7.36
N ALA A 26 5.40 0.46 7.72
CA ALA A 26 6.34 -0.10 6.75
C ALA A 26 5.70 -1.19 5.88
N ALA A 27 4.94 -2.11 6.50
CA ALA A 27 4.24 -3.15 5.77
C ALA A 27 3.17 -2.59 4.81
N LEU A 28 2.35 -1.65 5.28
CA LEU A 28 1.35 -0.97 4.45
C LEU A 28 1.99 -0.17 3.31
N GLY A 29 3.09 0.53 3.58
CA GLY A 29 3.86 1.26 2.56
C GLY A 29 4.39 0.32 1.47
N TRP A 30 4.92 -0.85 1.84
CA TRP A 30 5.39 -1.85 0.90
C TRP A 30 4.26 -2.51 0.08
N LEU A 31 3.08 -2.71 0.69
CA LEU A 31 1.91 -3.25 0.00
C LEU A 31 1.30 -2.23 -0.97
N SER A 32 1.23 -0.96 -0.59
CA SER A 32 0.64 0.11 -1.40
C SER A 32 1.28 0.22 -2.79
N GLY A 33 2.58 -0.03 -2.91
CA GLY A 33 3.30 -0.02 -4.20
C GLY A 33 2.97 -1.18 -5.15
N LYS A 34 2.13 -2.16 -4.74
CA LYS A 34 1.72 -3.30 -5.60
C LYS A 34 0.34 -3.14 -6.21
N ILE A 35 -0.42 -2.14 -5.80
CA ILE A 35 -1.73 -1.86 -6.37
C ILE A 35 -1.52 -1.09 -7.67
N LEU A 36 -2.03 -1.62 -8.78
CA LEU A 36 -1.96 -0.98 -10.09
C LEU A 36 -3.18 -0.10 -10.36
N GLY A 37 -4.36 -0.57 -9.98
CA GLY A 37 -5.60 0.16 -10.06
C GLY A 37 -6.67 -0.47 -9.17
N GLN A 38 -7.87 0.08 -9.29
CA GLN A 38 -9.08 -0.45 -8.68
C GLN A 38 -10.30 0.07 -9.44
N TYR A 39 -11.25 -0.81 -9.75
CA TYR A 39 -12.60 -0.39 -10.09
C TYR A 39 -13.43 -0.12 -8.83
N GLU A 40 -13.95 1.10 -8.71
CA GLU A 40 -14.79 1.54 -7.60
C GLU A 40 -16.27 1.39 -7.97
N ALA A 41 -16.86 0.26 -7.57
CA ALA A 41 -18.27 -0.07 -7.84
C ALA A 41 -19.28 0.72 -7.00
N LEU A 42 -18.84 1.34 -5.89
CA LEU A 42 -19.69 2.14 -5.00
C LEU A 42 -19.89 3.58 -5.50
N ALA A 43 -19.06 4.03 -6.45
CA ALA A 43 -19.27 5.31 -7.13
C ALA A 43 -20.43 5.18 -8.15
N ASP A 44 -21.21 6.24 -8.32
CA ASP A 44 -22.24 6.33 -9.35
C ASP A 44 -22.00 7.54 -10.27
N PRO A 45 -21.60 7.34 -11.54
CA PRO A 45 -21.27 6.05 -12.16
C PRO A 45 -19.97 5.45 -11.60
N GLY A 46 -19.81 4.13 -11.73
CA GLY A 46 -18.59 3.42 -11.34
C GLY A 46 -17.33 4.00 -11.97
N ARG A 47 -16.18 3.89 -11.29
CA ARG A 47 -14.96 4.63 -11.63
C ARG A 47 -13.72 3.75 -11.60
N LEU A 48 -12.84 3.91 -12.59
CA LEU A 48 -11.47 3.40 -12.54
C LEU A 48 -10.54 4.35 -11.79
N LEU A 49 -9.81 3.78 -10.84
CA LEU A 49 -8.68 4.42 -10.16
C LEU A 49 -7.40 3.73 -10.62
N LEU A 50 -6.38 4.52 -10.97
CA LEU A 50 -5.09 4.00 -11.45
C LEU A 50 -3.95 4.61 -10.65
N VAL A 51 -2.98 3.78 -10.27
CA VAL A 51 -1.77 4.21 -9.55
C VAL A 51 -0.61 4.31 -10.54
N ALA A 52 -0.52 5.44 -11.23
CA ALA A 52 0.45 5.64 -12.31
C ALA A 52 1.91 5.32 -11.92
N PRO A 53 2.42 5.69 -10.72
CA PRO A 53 3.79 5.33 -10.33
C PRO A 53 4.02 3.82 -10.25
N SER A 54 3.08 3.07 -9.66
CA SER A 54 3.14 1.60 -9.56
C SER A 54 3.08 0.96 -10.94
N ILE A 55 2.18 1.44 -11.81
CA ILE A 55 2.05 0.98 -13.20
C ILE A 55 3.39 1.14 -13.93
N VAL A 56 3.99 2.34 -13.89
CA VAL A 56 5.27 2.60 -14.57
C VAL A 56 6.41 1.76 -13.98
N GLN A 57 6.42 1.56 -12.66
CA GLN A 57 7.42 0.71 -12.01
C GLN A 57 7.32 -0.75 -12.50
N VAL A 58 6.11 -1.31 -12.51
CA VAL A 58 5.89 -2.70 -12.92
C VAL A 58 6.12 -2.89 -14.41
N GLU A 59 5.60 -1.97 -15.24
CA GLU A 59 5.83 -1.92 -16.70
C GLU A 59 7.33 -2.02 -17.01
N ARG A 60 8.16 -1.19 -16.36
CA ARG A 60 9.62 -1.20 -16.52
C ARG A 60 10.28 -2.47 -16.02
N SER A 61 9.78 -3.06 -14.92
CA SER A 61 10.34 -4.29 -14.36
C SER A 61 10.06 -5.53 -15.20
N LEU A 62 8.95 -5.52 -15.94
CA LEU A 62 8.52 -6.64 -16.80
C LEU A 62 8.97 -6.47 -18.26
N GLU A 63 9.52 -5.31 -18.62
CA GLU A 63 9.99 -4.99 -19.98
C GLU A 63 8.92 -5.18 -21.06
N VAL A 64 7.66 -4.86 -20.71
CA VAL A 64 6.50 -4.98 -21.58
C VAL A 64 6.23 -3.68 -22.35
N ASP A 65 5.49 -3.77 -23.45
CA ASP A 65 5.02 -2.59 -24.18
C ASP A 65 4.15 -1.70 -23.27
N SER A 66 4.49 -0.41 -23.22
CA SER A 66 3.84 0.56 -22.34
C SER A 66 2.35 0.72 -22.62
N ARG A 67 1.96 0.73 -23.89
CA ARG A 67 0.57 1.01 -24.29
C ARG A 67 -0.29 -0.20 -23.99
N ASP A 68 0.18 -1.38 -24.39
CA ASP A 68 -0.58 -2.62 -24.24
C ASP A 68 -0.68 -3.02 -22.76
N PHE A 69 0.38 -2.84 -21.97
CA PHE A 69 0.33 -3.11 -20.53
C PHE A 69 -0.68 -2.21 -19.81
N ARG A 70 -0.67 -0.90 -20.08
CA ARG A 70 -1.62 0.05 -19.47
C ARG A 70 -3.06 -0.24 -19.88
N LEU A 71 -3.28 -0.60 -21.15
CA LEU A 71 -4.60 -1.03 -21.62
C LEU A 71 -5.05 -2.32 -20.93
N TRP A 72 -4.16 -3.30 -20.80
CA TRP A 72 -4.43 -4.53 -20.07
C TRP A 72 -4.82 -4.27 -18.62
N VAL A 73 -4.13 -3.35 -17.92
CA VAL A 73 -4.51 -2.93 -16.56
C VAL A 73 -5.92 -2.35 -16.55
N CYS A 74 -6.22 -1.38 -17.42
CA CYS A 74 -7.56 -0.78 -17.47
C CYS A 74 -8.66 -1.82 -17.72
N LEU A 75 -8.42 -2.76 -18.65
CA LEU A 75 -9.37 -3.83 -18.95
C LEU A 75 -9.51 -4.82 -17.79
N HIS A 76 -8.41 -5.18 -17.13
CA HIS A 76 -8.42 -6.03 -15.95
C HIS A 76 -9.28 -5.41 -14.84
N GLU A 77 -9.06 -4.14 -14.52
CA GLU A 77 -9.83 -3.44 -13.50
C GLU A 77 -11.31 -3.33 -13.88
N GLU A 78 -11.66 -3.01 -15.13
CA GLU A 78 -13.06 -2.98 -15.59
C GLU A 78 -13.78 -4.32 -15.45
N THR A 79 -13.07 -5.46 -15.57
CA THR A 79 -13.70 -6.77 -15.35
C THR A 79 -14.10 -7.03 -13.90
N HIS A 80 -13.65 -6.20 -12.95
CA HIS A 80 -14.07 -6.24 -11.55
C HIS A 80 -15.36 -5.43 -11.28
N ARG A 81 -15.96 -4.85 -12.33
CA ARG A 81 -17.29 -4.24 -12.26
C ARG A 81 -18.35 -5.17 -11.66
#